data_AF-A0A067QLW0-F1
#
_entry.id   AF-A0A067QLW0-F1
#
_cell.length_a   1.000
_cell.length_b   1.000
_cell.length_c   1.000
_cell.angle_alpha   90.00
_cell.angle_beta   90.00
_cell.angle_gamma   90.00
#
_symmetry.space_group_name_H-M   'P 1'
#
loop_
_entity.id
_entity.type
_entity.pdbx_description
1 polymer ?
#
loop_
_entity_poly.entity_id
_entity_poly.type
_entity_poly.pdbx_seq_one_letter_code
_entity_poly.pdbx_strand_id
1 'polypeptide(L)'
;MPKESRKRSSVHSHSVRPTKRKFAVQENAVESIEVGVSAEASGNDILQSMAEEAAVPQVNLTKKAKQQIKRELFLERLSSGHAPYSKSHARRIKRKGKEQIAGGLDDIKNALSFLDEGIQEVGSQSQGEDESRLESTMTKVKLKPGQIGEGKATPLTEAQRKRALETERLRHPMILANPAFSANPFQTIRTHAENTLIKR
;
A
#
# COMPACT_ATOMS: atom_id res chain seq x y z
N MET A 1 -36.93 -20.93 -18.76
CA MET A 1 -37.07 -20.40 -17.39
C MET A 1 -35.99 -19.36 -17.14
N PRO A 2 -36.32 -18.11 -16.76
CA PRO A 2 -35.32 -17.08 -16.52
C PRO A 2 -34.58 -17.34 -15.20
N LYS A 3 -33.24 -17.30 -15.22
CA LYS A 3 -32.40 -17.51 -14.03
C LYS A 3 -32.45 -16.28 -13.15
N GLU A 4 -32.88 -16.46 -11.91
CA GLU A 4 -32.99 -15.42 -10.89
C GLU A 4 -31.59 -14.92 -10.49
N SER A 5 -31.27 -13.66 -10.78
CA SER A 5 -29.99 -13.07 -10.40
C SER A 5 -30.00 -12.73 -8.90
N ARG A 6 -29.26 -13.47 -8.08
CA ARG A 6 -29.08 -13.14 -6.67
C ARG A 6 -28.36 -11.79 -6.53
N LYS A 7 -29.13 -10.75 -6.16
CA LYS A 7 -28.55 -9.46 -5.74
C LYS A 7 -27.87 -9.68 -4.39
N ARG A 8 -26.55 -9.49 -4.35
CA ARG A 8 -25.77 -9.48 -3.11
C ARG A 8 -26.25 -8.29 -2.27
N SER A 9 -27.05 -8.55 -1.24
CA SER A 9 -27.33 -7.58 -0.20
C SER A 9 -25.99 -7.26 0.50
N SER A 10 -25.59 -5.99 0.44
CA SER A 10 -24.46 -5.49 1.22
C SER A 10 -24.86 -5.54 2.68
N VAL A 11 -24.23 -6.42 3.46
CA VAL A 11 -24.54 -6.67 4.88
C VAL A 11 -24.12 -5.51 5.80
N HIS A 12 -23.59 -4.41 5.26
CA HIS A 12 -23.12 -3.26 6.05
C HIS A 12 -23.62 -1.93 5.50
N SER A 13 -24.05 -1.06 6.42
CA SER A 13 -24.29 0.36 6.17
C SER A 13 -22.99 1.02 5.69
N HIS A 14 -23.07 1.73 4.57
CA HIS A 14 -21.92 2.44 4.02
C HIS A 14 -21.54 3.55 5.00
N SER A 15 -20.27 3.63 5.41
CA SER A 15 -19.81 4.75 6.23
C SER A 15 -20.13 6.07 5.52
N VAL A 16 -20.56 7.09 6.27
CA VAL A 16 -20.81 8.44 5.75
C VAL A 16 -19.52 8.92 5.10
N ARG A 17 -19.45 8.83 3.78
CA ARG A 17 -18.30 9.31 3.02
C ARG A 17 -18.43 10.83 2.99
N PRO A 18 -17.45 11.59 3.50
CA PRO A 18 -17.45 13.03 3.27
C PRO A 18 -17.54 13.27 1.77
N THR A 19 -18.38 14.24 1.36
CA THR A 19 -18.47 14.69 -0.02
C THR A 19 -17.07 14.89 -0.56
N LYS A 20 -16.71 14.13 -1.61
CA LYS A 20 -15.38 14.12 -2.21
C LYS A 20 -14.92 15.56 -2.38
N ARG A 21 -13.98 16.01 -1.52
CA ARG A 21 -13.31 17.28 -1.74
C ARG A 21 -12.60 17.16 -3.08
N LYS A 22 -12.96 18.00 -4.05
CA LYS A 22 -12.35 18.06 -5.38
C LYS A 22 -10.98 18.77 -5.31
N PHE A 23 -10.09 18.34 -4.42
CA PHE A 23 -8.74 18.93 -4.29
C PHE A 23 -7.68 18.19 -5.12
N ALA A 24 -8.06 17.22 -5.95
CA ALA A 24 -7.13 16.64 -6.92
C ALA A 24 -7.33 17.35 -8.27
N VAL A 25 -6.46 18.34 -8.54
CA VAL A 25 -6.06 18.66 -9.92
C VAL A 25 -5.55 17.34 -10.53
N GLN A 26 -5.96 17.03 -11.76
CA GLN A 26 -5.55 15.78 -12.42
C GLN A 26 -4.01 15.77 -12.51
N GLU A 27 -3.36 14.61 -12.34
CA GLU A 27 -1.89 14.51 -12.43
C GLU A 27 -1.34 15.00 -13.78
N ASN A 28 -2.16 14.94 -14.84
CA ASN A 28 -1.83 15.51 -16.16
C ASN A 28 -1.88 17.05 -16.22
N ALA A 29 -2.28 17.72 -15.14
CA ALA A 29 -2.39 19.18 -15.05
C ALA A 29 -1.47 19.76 -13.96
N VAL A 30 -0.55 18.96 -13.42
CA VAL A 30 0.50 19.42 -12.51
C VAL A 30 1.83 19.24 -13.22
N GLU A 31 2.40 20.35 -13.67
CA GLU A 31 3.75 20.36 -14.21
C GLU A 31 4.76 20.30 -13.07
N SER A 32 5.78 19.45 -13.22
CA SER A 32 6.88 19.37 -12.27
C SER A 32 7.79 20.58 -12.48
N ILE A 33 7.63 21.62 -11.67
CA ILE A 33 8.49 22.79 -11.70
C ILE A 33 9.83 22.43 -11.02
N GLU A 34 10.91 22.43 -11.78
CA GLU A 34 12.26 22.32 -11.23
C GLU A 34 12.63 23.61 -10.49
N VAL A 35 12.84 23.49 -9.18
CA VAL A 35 13.13 24.62 -8.30
C VAL A 35 14.50 25.20 -8.66
N GLY A 36 14.50 26.34 -9.37
CA GLY A 36 15.71 27.09 -9.73
C GLY A 36 15.73 27.66 -11.16
N VAL A 37 14.91 27.15 -12.07
CA VAL A 37 14.94 27.55 -13.50
C VAL A 37 14.44 28.99 -13.72
N SER A 38 13.60 29.52 -12.83
CA SER A 38 13.02 30.86 -12.95
C SER A 38 13.66 31.91 -12.03
N ALA A 39 14.83 31.62 -11.44
CA ALA A 39 15.47 32.54 -10.48
C ALA A 39 15.99 33.85 -11.13
N GLU A 40 16.25 33.83 -12.43
CA GLU A 40 16.75 34.98 -13.20
C GLU A 40 15.67 35.68 -14.05
N ALA A 41 14.46 35.14 -14.09
CA ALA A 41 13.37 35.70 -14.89
C ALA A 41 12.73 36.91 -14.20
N SER A 42 12.51 37.99 -14.95
CA SER A 42 11.82 39.17 -14.46
C SER A 42 10.38 38.81 -14.10
N GLY A 43 9.84 39.38 -13.02
CA GLY A 43 8.46 39.10 -12.57
C GLY A 43 7.40 39.38 -13.64
N ASN A 44 7.68 40.28 -14.59
CA ASN A 44 6.81 40.54 -15.73
C ASN A 44 6.80 39.41 -16.77
N ASP A 45 7.92 38.72 -16.97
CA ASP A 45 8.02 37.60 -17.92
C ASP A 45 7.28 36.37 -17.39
N ILE A 46 7.32 36.15 -16.06
CA ILE A 46 6.55 35.10 -15.38
C ILE A 46 5.05 35.37 -15.47
N LEU A 47 4.62 36.63 -15.33
CA LEU A 47 3.21 37.00 -15.47
C LEU A 47 2.73 36.87 -16.94
N GLN A 48 3.59 37.13 -17.91
CA GLN A 48 3.28 36.95 -19.33
C GLN A 48 3.21 35.48 -19.72
N SER A 49 4.14 34.63 -19.26
CA SER A 49 4.10 33.18 -19.54
C SER A 49 2.86 32.51 -18.94
N MET A 50 2.45 32.90 -17.74
CA MET A 50 1.19 32.42 -17.14
C MET A 50 -0.05 32.92 -17.89
N ALA A 51 -0.01 34.13 -18.44
CA ALA A 51 -1.10 34.67 -19.26
C ALA A 51 -1.19 33.97 -20.63
N GLU A 52 -0.05 33.58 -21.21
CA GLU A 52 0.04 32.80 -22.44
C GLU A 52 -0.39 31.33 -22.25
N GLU A 53 -0.07 30.70 -21.11
CA GLU A 53 -0.58 29.37 -20.74
C GLU A 53 -2.09 29.37 -20.47
N ALA A 54 -2.61 30.44 -19.85
CA ALA A 54 -4.05 30.62 -19.70
C ALA A 54 -4.77 30.89 -21.04
N ALA A 55 -4.02 31.32 -22.07
CA ALA A 55 -4.53 31.48 -23.44
C ALA A 55 -4.54 30.17 -24.24
N VAL A 56 -4.00 29.06 -23.70
CA VAL A 56 -4.20 27.73 -24.30
C VAL A 56 -5.70 27.43 -24.24
N PRO A 57 -6.36 27.23 -25.40
CA PRO A 57 -7.80 27.05 -25.42
C PRO A 57 -8.13 25.79 -24.63
N GLN A 58 -8.79 25.96 -23.48
CA GLN A 58 -9.52 24.89 -22.79
C GLN A 58 -10.42 24.25 -23.84
N VAL A 59 -9.99 23.12 -24.38
CA VAL A 59 -10.66 22.50 -25.52
C VAL A 59 -12.03 22.07 -24.99
N ASN A 60 -13.04 22.88 -25.32
CA ASN A 60 -14.43 22.63 -24.98
C ASN A 60 -14.92 21.47 -25.85
N LEU A 61 -14.43 20.28 -25.55
CA LEU A 61 -14.74 19.06 -26.28
C LEU A 61 -16.24 18.83 -26.16
N THR A 62 -16.88 18.74 -27.32
CA THR A 62 -18.28 18.38 -27.41
C THR A 62 -18.51 17.02 -26.74
N LYS A 63 -19.73 16.79 -26.25
CA LYS A 63 -20.09 15.52 -25.59
C LYS A 63 -19.79 14.30 -26.49
N LYS A 64 -19.91 14.47 -27.82
CA LYS A 64 -19.58 13.46 -28.83
C LYS A 64 -18.07 13.17 -28.88
N ALA A 65 -17.22 14.20 -28.93
CA ALA A 65 -15.77 14.03 -28.92
C ALA A 65 -15.30 13.33 -27.63
N LYS A 66 -15.85 13.72 -26.46
CA LYS A 66 -15.58 13.03 -25.18
C LYS A 66 -16.01 11.56 -25.20
N GLN A 67 -17.09 11.22 -25.89
CA GLN A 67 -17.56 9.85 -26.01
C GLN A 67 -16.67 9.01 -26.95
N GLN A 68 -16.18 9.61 -28.03
CA GLN A 68 -15.24 8.96 -28.96
C GLN A 68 -13.90 8.66 -28.27
N ILE A 69 -13.30 9.63 -27.58
CA ILE A 69 -12.07 9.43 -26.81
C ILE A 69 -12.24 8.32 -25.77
N LYS A 70 -13.38 8.27 -25.07
CA LYS A 70 -13.69 7.18 -24.13
C LYS A 70 -13.80 5.82 -24.82
N ARG A 71 -14.39 5.76 -26.00
CA ARG A 71 -14.51 4.53 -26.78
C ARG A 71 -13.15 4.06 -27.27
N GLU A 72 -12.32 4.97 -27.76
CA GLU A 72 -10.97 4.70 -28.24
C GLU A 72 -10.08 4.19 -27.11
N LEU A 73 -10.04 4.88 -25.96
CA LEU A 73 -9.33 4.42 -24.76
C LEU A 73 -9.83 3.06 -24.26
N PHE A 74 -11.12 2.77 -24.40
CA PHE A 74 -11.66 1.47 -24.03
C PHE A 74 -11.18 0.37 -24.99
N LEU A 75 -11.15 0.64 -26.30
CA LEU A 75 -10.61 -0.28 -27.29
C LEU A 75 -9.11 -0.50 -27.12
N GLU A 76 -8.36 0.57 -26.83
CA GLU A 76 -6.94 0.51 -26.49
C GLU A 76 -6.69 -0.32 -25.23
N ARG A 77 -7.54 -0.18 -24.21
CA ARG A 77 -7.47 -1.02 -23.01
C ARG A 77 -7.80 -2.48 -23.28
N LEU A 78 -8.68 -2.77 -24.26
CA LEU A 78 -8.97 -4.14 -24.67
C LEU A 78 -7.84 -4.72 -25.52
N SER A 79 -7.24 -3.94 -26.41
CA SER A 79 -6.11 -4.37 -27.24
C SER A 79 -4.84 -4.56 -26.42
N SER A 80 -4.56 -3.68 -25.45
CA SER A 80 -3.47 -3.82 -24.48
C SER A 80 -3.77 -4.81 -23.33
N GLY A 81 -5.04 -5.21 -23.18
CA GLY A 81 -5.58 -5.91 -22.01
C GLY A 81 -5.44 -7.43 -22.01
N HIS A 82 -4.88 -8.03 -23.06
CA HIS A 82 -4.46 -9.43 -23.03
C HIS A 82 -3.00 -9.52 -22.62
N ALA A 83 -2.74 -9.39 -21.32
CA ALA A 83 -1.56 -10.04 -20.78
C ALA A 83 -1.70 -11.54 -21.14
N PRO A 84 -0.72 -12.17 -21.80
CA PRO A 84 -0.81 -13.56 -22.26
C PRO A 84 -0.98 -14.57 -21.13
N TYR A 85 -0.92 -14.11 -19.88
CA TYR A 85 -0.97 -14.92 -18.70
C TYR A 85 -2.06 -14.48 -17.72
N SER A 86 -2.59 -15.46 -17.00
CA SER A 86 -3.64 -15.25 -16.00
C SER A 86 -3.21 -14.30 -14.87
N LYS A 87 -4.18 -13.73 -14.15
CA LYS A 87 -3.93 -12.92 -12.93
C LYS A 87 -3.08 -13.65 -11.89
N SER A 88 -3.16 -14.98 -11.84
CA SER A 88 -2.33 -15.81 -10.95
C SER A 88 -0.86 -15.77 -11.37
N HIS A 89 -0.59 -15.89 -12.67
CA HIS A 89 0.76 -15.83 -13.21
C HIS A 89 1.41 -14.46 -12.99
N ALA A 90 0.67 -13.36 -13.22
CA ALA A 90 1.16 -12.02 -12.92
C ALA A 90 1.50 -11.82 -11.43
N ARG A 91 0.72 -12.42 -10.52
CA ARG A 91 1.05 -12.42 -9.08
C ARG A 91 2.31 -13.23 -8.79
N ARG A 92 2.47 -14.38 -9.44
CA ARG A 92 3.66 -15.23 -9.30
C ARG A 92 4.93 -14.52 -9.81
N ILE A 93 4.89 -13.85 -10.97
CA ILE A 93 6.00 -13.02 -11.48
C ILE A 93 6.35 -11.91 -10.48
N LYS A 94 5.34 -11.17 -9.99
CA LYS A 94 5.57 -10.10 -9.01
C LYS A 94 6.14 -10.60 -7.67
N ARG A 95 5.78 -11.83 -7.27
CA ARG A 95 6.34 -12.45 -6.06
C ARG A 95 7.80 -12.85 -6.30
N LYS A 96 8.09 -13.56 -7.39
CA LYS A 96 9.45 -13.94 -7.80
C LYS A 96 10.36 -12.71 -7.91
N GLY A 97 9.93 -11.65 -8.60
CA GLY A 97 10.74 -10.43 -8.73
C GLY A 97 11.02 -9.75 -7.39
N LYS A 98 10.08 -9.80 -6.43
CA LYS A 98 10.32 -9.28 -5.08
C LYS A 98 11.28 -10.15 -4.26
N GLU A 99 11.18 -11.47 -4.41
CA GLU A 99 12.08 -12.43 -3.77
C GLU A 99 13.51 -12.27 -4.32
N GLN A 100 13.66 -12.05 -5.63
CA GLN A 100 14.94 -11.75 -6.27
C GLN A 100 15.56 -10.44 -5.74
N ILE A 101 14.80 -9.34 -5.68
CA ILE A 101 15.33 -8.05 -5.19
C ILE A 101 15.66 -8.06 -3.69
N ALA A 102 14.92 -8.83 -2.88
CA ALA A 102 15.07 -8.83 -1.42
C ALA A 102 16.04 -9.90 -0.87
N GLY A 103 16.68 -10.71 -1.72
CA GLY A 103 17.64 -11.73 -1.28
C GLY A 103 17.89 -12.91 -2.24
N GLY A 104 17.26 -12.93 -3.41
CA GLY A 104 17.44 -14.00 -4.40
C GLY A 104 18.60 -13.71 -5.36
N LEU A 105 19.81 -14.09 -4.98
CA LEU A 105 20.95 -14.21 -5.91
C LEU A 105 20.88 -15.51 -6.75
N ASP A 106 19.77 -16.26 -6.71
CA ASP A 106 19.69 -17.58 -7.35
C ASP A 106 19.88 -17.52 -8.87
N ASP A 107 19.41 -16.47 -9.54
CA ASP A 107 19.66 -16.28 -10.97
C ASP A 107 21.15 -16.00 -11.26
N ILE A 108 21.84 -15.29 -10.36
CA ILE A 108 23.30 -15.04 -10.45
C ILE A 108 24.08 -16.33 -10.14
N LYS A 109 23.64 -17.11 -9.13
CA LYS A 109 24.24 -18.42 -8.81
C LYS A 109 24.08 -19.40 -9.97
N ASN A 110 22.92 -19.42 -10.61
CA ASN A 110 22.68 -20.25 -11.80
C ASN A 110 23.56 -19.80 -12.97
N ALA A 111 23.71 -18.50 -13.21
CA ALA A 111 24.60 -17.99 -14.24
C ALA A 111 26.08 -18.29 -13.94
N LEU A 112 26.49 -18.25 -12.67
CA LEU A 112 27.82 -18.62 -12.23
C LEU A 112 28.06 -20.12 -12.36
N SER A 113 27.10 -20.99 -12.04
CA SER A 113 27.25 -22.44 -12.23
C SER A 113 27.37 -22.81 -13.70
N PHE A 114 26.66 -22.12 -14.61
CA PHE A 114 26.85 -22.31 -16.06
C PHE A 114 28.23 -21.84 -16.55
N LEU A 115 28.86 -20.87 -15.89
CA LEU A 115 30.25 -20.45 -16.17
C LEU A 115 31.27 -21.42 -15.56
N ASP A 116 30.99 -21.98 -14.38
CA ASP A 116 31.87 -22.91 -13.66
C ASP A 116 31.86 -24.33 -14.28
N GLU A 117 30.71 -24.76 -14.84
CA GLU A 117 30.61 -25.98 -15.66
C GLU A 117 31.42 -25.89 -16.97
N GLY A 118 31.85 -24.69 -17.38
CA GLY A 118 32.81 -24.51 -18.47
C GLY A 118 34.28 -24.67 -18.05
N ILE A 119 34.57 -24.80 -16.75
CA ILE A 119 35.93 -24.78 -16.18
C ILE A 119 36.26 -26.02 -15.34
N GLN A 120 35.27 -26.78 -14.86
CA GLN A 120 35.48 -27.93 -13.98
C GLN A 120 34.97 -29.26 -14.57
N GLU A 121 35.64 -29.76 -15.61
CA GLU A 121 35.82 -31.21 -15.71
C GLU A 121 37.03 -31.58 -14.85
N VAL A 122 36.83 -32.53 -13.93
CA VAL A 122 37.79 -33.25 -13.06
C VAL A 122 37.68 -32.88 -11.58
N GLY A 123 36.91 -33.68 -10.82
CA GLY A 123 37.17 -33.82 -9.38
C GLY A 123 35.98 -34.18 -8.48
N SER A 124 35.73 -35.50 -8.37
CA SER A 124 35.38 -36.20 -7.13
C SER A 124 33.99 -36.03 -6.47
N GLN A 125 33.39 -37.21 -6.29
CA GLN A 125 32.25 -37.59 -5.45
C GLN A 125 32.40 -37.19 -3.97
N SER A 126 31.28 -36.91 -3.29
CA SER A 126 30.97 -37.45 -1.95
C SER A 126 29.53 -37.14 -1.51
N GLN A 127 29.02 -38.04 -0.68
CA GLN A 127 27.66 -38.22 -0.16
C GLN A 127 27.18 -37.10 0.78
N GLY A 128 25.85 -36.99 0.97
CA GLY A 128 25.31 -36.35 2.17
C GLY A 128 23.83 -35.94 2.11
N GLU A 129 22.95 -36.88 2.50
CA GLU A 129 21.73 -36.69 3.31
C GLU A 129 20.63 -35.70 2.85
N ASP A 130 19.51 -36.31 2.47
CA ASP A 130 18.19 -35.72 2.28
C ASP A 130 17.34 -36.11 3.52
N GLU A 131 16.89 -35.14 4.33
CA GLU A 131 15.59 -35.13 5.01
C GLU A 131 15.47 -34.00 6.07
N SER A 132 14.34 -33.29 5.95
CA SER A 132 13.59 -32.64 7.03
C SER A 132 13.89 -31.17 7.42
N ARG A 133 13.05 -30.30 6.84
CA ARG A 133 12.15 -29.38 7.58
C ARG A 133 12.80 -28.18 8.28
N LEU A 134 13.06 -27.13 7.50
CA LEU A 134 13.10 -25.76 8.03
C LEU A 134 11.77 -25.04 7.76
N GLU A 135 10.94 -25.02 8.80
CA GLU A 135 9.73 -24.21 8.90
C GLU A 135 10.08 -22.74 8.66
N SER A 136 9.73 -22.22 7.49
CA SER A 136 9.72 -20.79 7.20
C SER A 136 8.56 -20.15 7.94
N THR A 137 8.77 -19.93 9.23
CA THR A 137 7.90 -19.12 10.07
C THR A 137 7.88 -17.72 9.49
N MET A 138 6.79 -17.37 8.81
CA MET A 138 6.50 -15.99 8.45
C MET A 138 6.53 -15.16 9.72
N THR A 139 7.58 -14.37 9.90
CA THR A 139 7.70 -13.36 10.94
C THR A 139 6.67 -12.27 10.64
N LYS A 140 5.42 -12.54 11.03
CA LYS A 140 4.38 -11.54 11.17
C LYS A 140 4.99 -10.49 12.10
N VAL A 141 5.32 -9.32 11.55
CA VAL A 141 5.75 -8.16 12.33
C VAL A 141 4.71 -7.97 13.43
N LYS A 142 5.08 -8.34 14.65
CA LYS A 142 4.21 -8.20 15.81
C LYS A 142 4.11 -6.70 16.04
N LEU A 143 2.98 -6.11 15.66
CA LEU A 143 2.65 -4.74 16.04
C LEU A 143 2.83 -4.65 17.56
N LYS A 144 3.60 -3.65 18.02
CA LYS A 144 3.83 -3.45 19.44
C LYS A 144 2.45 -3.33 20.11
N PRO A 145 2.19 -4.04 21.23
CA PRO A 145 0.93 -3.91 21.93
C PRO A 145 0.73 -2.45 22.34
N GLY A 146 -0.37 -1.84 21.88
CA GLY A 146 -0.68 -0.42 22.11
C GLY A 146 -0.40 0.55 20.96
N GLN A 147 0.20 0.10 19.84
CA GLN A 147 0.40 0.96 18.67
C GLN A 147 -0.91 1.07 17.86
N ILE A 148 -1.71 2.10 18.16
CA ILE A 148 -2.91 2.45 17.41
C ILE A 148 -2.49 3.32 16.22
N GLY A 149 -2.56 2.76 15.02
CA GLY A 149 -2.84 3.55 13.82
C GLY A 149 -1.69 4.36 13.20
N GLU A 150 -0.46 3.87 13.21
CA GLU A 150 0.55 4.45 12.31
C GLU A 150 0.48 3.78 10.93
N GLY A 151 -0.01 4.56 9.96
CA GLY A 151 0.26 4.30 8.55
C GLY A 151 -0.78 3.46 7.82
N LYS A 152 -2.04 3.95 7.76
CA LYS A 152 -2.99 3.91 6.62
C LYS A 152 -4.37 4.24 7.18
N ALA A 153 -5.11 5.13 6.53
CA ALA A 153 -6.49 5.50 6.87
C ALA A 153 -7.52 4.34 6.77
N THR A 154 -7.06 3.09 6.81
CA THR A 154 -7.86 1.88 6.82
C THR A 154 -8.28 1.53 8.24
N PRO A 155 -9.59 1.41 8.53
CA PRO A 155 -10.04 0.99 9.85
C PRO A 155 -9.57 -0.43 10.17
N LEU A 156 -9.47 -0.75 11.47
CA LEU A 156 -9.17 -2.09 11.97
C LEU A 156 -10.12 -3.13 11.36
N THR A 157 -9.56 -4.28 10.99
CA THR A 157 -10.37 -5.43 10.54
C THR A 157 -11.31 -5.89 11.65
N GLU A 158 -12.42 -6.56 11.31
CA GLU A 158 -13.38 -7.04 12.33
C GLU A 158 -12.74 -7.96 13.36
N ALA A 159 -11.84 -8.84 12.93
CA ALA A 159 -11.10 -9.72 13.82
C ALA A 159 -10.19 -8.94 14.78
N GLN A 160 -9.51 -7.89 14.29
CA GLN A 160 -8.71 -7.02 15.15
C GLN A 160 -9.58 -6.25 16.14
N ARG A 161 -10.75 -5.75 15.70
CA ARG A 161 -11.70 -5.08 16.59
C ARG A 161 -12.22 -6.01 17.69
N LYS A 162 -12.60 -7.24 17.36
CA LYS A 162 -13.03 -8.24 18.34
C LYS A 162 -11.93 -8.51 19.38
N ARG A 163 -10.70 -8.73 18.91
CA ARG A 163 -9.54 -8.92 19.81
C ARG A 163 -9.29 -7.71 20.71
N ALA A 164 -9.37 -6.50 20.16
CA ALA A 164 -9.22 -5.27 20.96
C ALA A 164 -10.32 -5.13 22.02
N LEU A 165 -11.57 -5.45 21.66
CA LEU A 165 -12.69 -5.43 22.60
C LEU A 165 -12.55 -6.49 23.69
N GLU A 166 -12.06 -7.69 23.36
CA GLU A 166 -11.78 -8.75 24.34
C GLU A 166 -10.68 -8.32 25.31
N THR A 167 -9.60 -7.71 24.82
CA THR A 167 -8.52 -7.20 25.69
C THR A 167 -9.01 -6.08 26.61
N GLU A 168 -9.83 -5.16 26.10
CA GLU A 168 -10.40 -4.08 26.91
C GLU A 168 -11.41 -4.60 27.94
N ARG A 169 -12.20 -5.62 27.59
CA ARG A 169 -13.12 -6.27 28.54
C ARG A 169 -12.38 -6.85 29.75
N LEU A 170 -11.21 -7.45 29.54
CA LEU A 170 -10.37 -7.97 30.62
C LEU A 170 -9.68 -6.86 31.41
N ARG A 171 -9.26 -5.79 30.74
CA ARG A 171 -8.54 -4.66 31.35
C ARG A 171 -9.44 -3.80 32.23
N HIS A 172 -10.67 -3.54 31.81
CA HIS A 172 -11.60 -2.64 32.50
C HIS A 172 -11.82 -2.96 33.99
N PRO A 173 -12.14 -4.20 34.41
CA PRO A 173 -12.31 -4.51 35.83
C PRO A 173 -11.01 -4.33 36.62
N MET A 174 -9.84 -4.57 36.03
CA MET A 174 -8.56 -4.34 36.70
C MET A 174 -8.30 -2.86 36.97
N ILE A 175 -8.72 -1.98 36.05
CA ILE A 175 -8.63 -0.53 36.26
C ILE A 175 -9.57 -0.10 37.38
N LEU A 176 -10.82 -0.58 37.37
CA LEU A 176 -11.81 -0.24 38.40
C LEU A 176 -11.46 -0.78 39.80
N ALA A 177 -10.76 -1.91 39.87
CA ALA A 177 -10.30 -2.48 41.14
C ALA A 177 -9.21 -1.63 41.82
N ASN A 178 -8.57 -0.69 41.10
CA ASN A 178 -7.52 0.14 41.68
C ASN A 178 -8.12 1.31 42.50
N PRO A 179 -7.88 1.40 43.81
CA PRO A 179 -8.45 2.44 44.66
C PRO A 179 -7.92 3.85 44.32
N ALA A 180 -6.70 3.96 43.79
CA ALA A 180 -6.17 5.25 43.34
C ALA A 180 -6.96 5.77 42.12
N PHE A 181 -7.38 4.86 41.24
CA PHE A 181 -8.16 5.21 40.06
C PHE A 181 -9.59 5.65 40.41
N SER A 182 -10.22 5.00 41.40
CA SER A 182 -11.56 5.39 41.87
C SER A 182 -11.55 6.72 42.64
N ALA A 183 -10.49 7.02 43.38
CA ALA A 183 -10.33 8.30 44.08
C ALA A 183 -10.04 9.47 43.13
N ASN A 184 -9.07 9.32 42.20
CA ASN A 184 -8.77 10.33 41.20
C ASN A 184 -8.19 9.71 39.91
N PRO A 185 -9.01 9.55 38.85
CA PRO A 185 -8.56 8.88 37.63
C PRO A 185 -7.54 9.73 36.87
N PHE A 186 -7.68 11.06 36.85
CA PHE A 186 -6.77 11.95 36.11
C PHE A 186 -5.39 12.01 36.75
N GLN A 187 -5.32 12.08 38.08
CA GLN A 187 -4.04 12.03 38.79
C GLN A 187 -3.34 10.69 38.58
N THR A 188 -4.08 9.58 38.63
CA THR A 188 -3.55 8.24 38.37
C THR A 188 -3.02 8.07 36.93
N ILE A 189 -3.70 8.65 35.95
CA ILE A 189 -3.21 8.67 34.55
C ILE A 189 -1.93 9.51 34.44
N ARG A 190 -1.89 10.69 35.09
CA ARG A 190 -0.70 11.56 35.07
C ARG A 190 0.52 10.88 35.68
N THR A 191 0.39 10.28 36.86
CA THR A 191 1.49 9.57 37.51
C THR A 191 1.93 8.33 36.71
N HIS A 192 0.99 7.60 36.11
CA HIS A 192 1.34 6.49 35.20
C HIS A 192 2.12 7.00 33.99
N ALA A 193 1.68 8.08 33.34
CA ALA A 193 2.35 8.66 32.18
C ALA A 193 3.76 9.16 32.55
N GLU A 194 3.91 9.86 33.67
CA GLU A 194 5.21 10.29 34.20
C GLU A 194 6.14 9.09 34.41
N ASN A 195 5.66 8.03 35.05
CA ASN A 195 6.46 6.83 35.31
C ASN A 195 6.84 6.03 34.04
N THR A 196 6.02 6.07 32.99
CA THR A 196 6.19 5.25 31.78
C THR A 196 6.87 5.98 30.64
N LEU A 197 6.66 7.30 30.50
CA LEU A 197 7.19 8.11 29.40
C LEU A 197 8.52 8.79 29.75
N ILE A 198 8.78 9.10 31.04
CA ILE A 198 10.02 9.78 31.46
C ILE A 198 11.18 8.78 31.61
N LYS A 199 10.91 7.49 31.83
CA LYS A 199 11.93 6.43 31.99
C LYS A 199 12.41 5.79 30.67
N ARG A 200 12.35 6.51 29.55
CA ARG A 200 12.84 6.03 28.25
C ARG A 200 13.89 6.94 27.66
#